data_AF-A0A9N9HRU3-F1
#
_entry.id   AF-A0A9N9HRU3-F1
#
_cell.length_a   1.000
_cell.length_b   1.000
_cell.length_c   1.000
_cell.angle_alpha   90.00
_cell.angle_beta   90.00
_cell.angle_gamma   90.00
#
_symmetry.space_group_name_H-M   'P 1'
#
loop_
_entity.id
_entity.type
_entity.pdbx_description
1 polymer ?
#
loop_
_entity_poly.entity_id
_entity_poly.type
_entity_poly.pdbx_seq_one_letter_code
_entity_poly.pdbx_strand_id
1 'polypeptide(L)'
;IKEETIIRVEQVFDSLLKSKQMLNDLYQCARSISDNICNKIINVNEKATNLIHELKECLIKISSGTEKFNEKAINFSQELRECLIKIRSGTEKVNILESKIEQLENSILSKDSVMGFINKHRSIFIKTELISVLTTNK
;
A
#
# COMPACT_ATOMS: atom_id res chain seq x y z
N ILE A 1 -12.13 22.71 19.51
CA ILE A 1 -11.63 22.24 18.20
C ILE A 1 -12.58 22.82 17.17
N LYS A 2 -12.08 23.34 16.03
CA LYS A 2 -12.96 23.90 14.99
C LYS A 2 -13.61 22.77 14.21
N GLU A 3 -14.86 22.96 13.77
CA GLU A 3 -15.60 22.02 12.92
C GLU A 3 -14.77 21.57 11.71
N GLU A 4 -14.11 22.52 11.05
CA GLU A 4 -13.24 22.31 9.89
C GLU A 4 -12.10 21.31 10.17
N THR A 5 -11.48 21.40 11.35
CA THR A 5 -10.42 20.47 11.77
C THR A 5 -10.97 19.05 11.94
N ILE A 6 -12.19 18.91 12.46
CA ILE A 6 -12.86 17.61 12.64
C ILE A 6 -13.16 16.98 11.28
N ILE A 7 -13.76 17.75 10.37
CA ILE A 7 -14.05 17.30 9.01
C ILE A 7 -12.78 16.85 8.29
N ARG A 8 -11.67 17.59 8.42
CA ARG A 8 -10.40 17.23 7.79
C ARG A 8 -9.82 15.93 8.36
N VAL A 9 -9.94 15.70 9.67
CA VAL A 9 -9.54 14.43 10.30
C VAL A 9 -10.34 13.26 9.73
N GLU A 10 -11.67 13.41 9.64
CA GLU A 10 -12.55 12.37 9.07
C GLU A 10 -12.17 12.03 7.62
N GLN A 11 -11.97 13.06 6.79
CA GLN A 11 -11.56 12.88 5.40
C GLN A 11 -10.22 12.15 5.26
N VAL A 12 -9.25 12.45 6.13
CA VAL A 12 -7.95 11.79 6.16
C VAL A 12 -8.11 10.31 6.52
N PHE A 13 -8.91 9.99 7.54
CA PHE A 13 -9.16 8.60 7.93
C PHE A 13 -9.86 7.80 6.83
N ASP A 14 -10.89 8.38 6.19
CA ASP A 14 -11.58 7.76 5.07
C ASP A 14 -10.63 7.50 3.89
N SER A 15 -9.76 8.46 3.59
CA SER A 15 -8.74 8.29 2.56
C SER A 15 -7.74 7.19 2.94
N LEU A 16 -7.31 7.12 4.20
CA LEU A 16 -6.39 6.09 4.68
C LEU A 16 -6.99 4.69 4.58
N LEU A 17 -8.26 4.53 4.96
CA LEU A 17 -8.99 3.26 4.89
C LEU A 17 -9.09 2.78 3.45
N LYS A 18 -9.44 3.67 2.52
CA LYS A 18 -9.48 3.37 1.08
C LYS A 18 -8.09 2.96 0.56
N SER A 19 -7.05 3.73 0.89
CA SER A 19 -5.67 3.42 0.54
C SER A 19 -5.23 2.05 1.05
N LYS A 20 -5.55 1.73 2.31
CA LYS A 20 -5.24 0.43 2.93
C LYS A 20 -5.93 -0.71 2.19
N GLN A 21 -7.22 -0.55 1.86
CA GLN A 21 -7.95 -1.57 1.12
C GLN A 21 -7.32 -1.81 -0.25
N MET A 22 -7.02 -0.76 -1.01
CA MET A 22 -6.42 -0.87 -2.33
C MET A 22 -5.04 -1.55 -2.31
N LEU A 23 -4.21 -1.24 -1.31
CA LEU A 23 -2.92 -1.91 -1.13
C LEU A 23 -3.09 -3.38 -0.75
N ASN A 24 -4.04 -3.69 0.14
CA ASN A 24 -4.33 -5.07 0.50
C ASN A 24 -4.81 -5.87 -0.72
N ASP A 25 -5.69 -5.30 -1.54
CA ASP A 25 -6.17 -5.97 -2.75
C ASP A 25 -5.01 -6.24 -3.72
N LEU A 26 -4.11 -5.27 -3.93
CA LEU A 26 -2.90 -5.47 -4.74
C LEU A 26 -1.99 -6.57 -4.16
N TYR A 27 -1.79 -6.58 -2.83
CA TYR A 27 -1.00 -7.60 -2.15
C TYR A 27 -1.61 -9.00 -2.27
N GLN A 28 -2.92 -9.14 -2.08
CA GLN A 28 -3.60 -10.44 -2.24
C GLN A 28 -3.54 -10.94 -3.69
N CYS A 29 -3.70 -10.04 -4.67
CA CYS A 29 -3.51 -10.38 -6.08
C CYS A 29 -2.09 -10.87 -6.33
N ALA A 30 -1.08 -10.12 -5.87
CA ALA A 30 0.33 -10.46 -5.96
C ALA A 30 0.62 -11.84 -5.33
N ARG A 31 0.09 -12.09 -4.14
CA ARG A 31 0.25 -13.38 -3.45
C ARG A 31 -0.37 -14.55 -4.23
N SER A 32 -1.61 -14.40 -4.70
CA SER A 32 -2.28 -15.42 -5.52
C SER A 32 -1.50 -15.72 -6.80
N ILE A 33 -0.94 -14.70 -7.42
CA ILE A 33 -0.06 -14.81 -8.58
C ILE A 33 1.19 -15.64 -8.25
N SER A 34 1.84 -15.33 -7.13
CA SER A 34 3.03 -16.05 -6.65
C SER A 34 2.74 -17.54 -6.48
N ASP A 35 1.64 -17.87 -5.81
CA ASP A 35 1.25 -19.24 -5.53
C ASP A 35 0.94 -20.01 -6.84
N ASN A 36 0.26 -19.37 -7.79
CA ASN A 36 -0.03 -19.95 -9.11
C ASN A 36 1.24 -20.25 -9.92
N ILE A 37 2.22 -19.35 -9.88
CA ILE A 37 3.49 -19.49 -10.60
C ILE A 37 4.32 -20.64 -10.00
N CYS A 38 4.44 -20.72 -8.67
CA CYS A 38 5.13 -21.82 -8.01
C CYS A 38 4.54 -23.19 -8.35
N ASN A 39 3.23 -23.28 -8.60
CA ASN A 39 2.54 -24.55 -8.84
C ASN A 39 2.53 -25.00 -10.32
N LYS A 40 2.73 -24.10 -11.30
CA LYS A 40 2.50 -24.38 -12.73
C LYS A 40 3.76 -24.52 -13.58
N ILE A 41 4.92 -24.12 -13.08
CA ILE A 41 6.15 -24.08 -13.88
C ILE A 41 6.81 -25.47 -13.90
N ILE A 42 6.55 -26.22 -14.97
CA ILE A 42 7.18 -27.54 -15.22
C ILE A 42 8.26 -27.44 -16.32
N ASN A 43 8.12 -26.53 -17.28
CA ASN A 43 9.08 -26.34 -18.37
C ASN A 43 9.14 -24.85 -18.79
N VAL A 44 10.32 -24.23 -18.77
CA VAL A 44 10.48 -22.77 -18.87
C VAL A 44 11.60 -22.45 -19.85
N ASN A 45 11.30 -21.67 -20.88
CA ASN A 45 12.33 -21.09 -21.75
C ASN A 45 12.93 -19.82 -21.12
N GLU A 46 14.03 -19.32 -21.69
CA GLU A 46 14.76 -18.16 -21.18
C GLU A 46 13.88 -16.89 -21.02
N LYS A 47 12.96 -16.65 -21.97
CA LYS A 47 12.02 -15.52 -21.91
C LYS A 47 11.07 -15.63 -20.72
N ALA A 48 10.53 -16.82 -20.47
CA ALA A 48 9.67 -17.07 -19.33
C ALA A 48 10.46 -16.96 -18.01
N THR A 49 11.72 -17.43 -17.96
CA THR A 49 12.60 -17.27 -16.79
C THR A 49 12.82 -15.81 -16.41
N ASN A 50 13.12 -14.94 -17.39
CA ASN A 50 13.31 -13.51 -17.15
C ASN A 50 12.02 -12.85 -16.63
N LEU A 51 10.86 -13.16 -17.23
CA LEU A 51 9.58 -12.65 -16.76
C LEU A 51 9.23 -13.11 -15.34
N ILE A 52 9.51 -14.37 -15.01
CA ILE A 52 9.31 -14.90 -13.65
C ILE A 52 10.22 -14.17 -12.66
N HIS A 53 11.47 -13.89 -13.02
CA HIS A 53 12.38 -13.14 -12.16
C HIS A 53 11.87 -11.70 -11.92
N GLU A 54 11.51 -10.98 -12.98
CA GLU A 54 10.94 -9.63 -12.86
C GLU A 54 9.66 -9.61 -12.03
N LEU A 55 8.84 -10.65 -12.17
CA LEU A 55 7.62 -10.78 -11.40
C LEU A 55 7.93 -11.04 -9.92
N LYS A 56 8.86 -11.93 -9.58
CA LYS A 56 9.32 -12.15 -8.20
C LYS A 56 9.83 -10.85 -7.57
N GLU A 57 10.63 -10.09 -8.29
CA GLU A 57 11.10 -8.76 -7.86
C GLU A 57 9.93 -7.79 -7.61
N CYS A 58 8.92 -7.81 -8.48
CA CYS A 58 7.71 -7.00 -8.30
C CYS A 58 6.92 -7.43 -7.06
N LEU A 59 6.77 -8.74 -6.82
CA LEU A 59 6.10 -9.28 -5.65
C LEU A 59 6.79 -8.87 -4.34
N ILE A 60 8.12 -8.95 -4.28
CA ILE A 60 8.90 -8.51 -3.12
C ILE A 60 8.67 -7.01 -2.86
N LYS A 61 8.64 -6.18 -3.91
CA LYS A 61 8.36 -4.75 -3.80
C LYS A 61 6.94 -4.47 -3.30
N ILE A 62 5.94 -5.21 -3.77
CA ILE A 62 4.55 -5.09 -3.30
C ILE A 62 4.45 -5.45 -1.82
N SER A 63 5.04 -6.58 -1.41
CA SER A 63 5.04 -7.04 -0.01
C SER A 63 5.71 -6.02 0.90
N SER A 64 6.94 -5.63 0.60
CA SER A 64 7.69 -4.65 1.41
C SER A 64 7.05 -3.27 1.44
N GLY A 65 6.45 -2.82 0.34
CA GLY A 65 5.69 -1.56 0.29
C GLY A 65 4.45 -1.60 1.18
N THR A 66 3.73 -2.73 1.17
CA THR A 66 2.54 -2.94 2.02
C THR A 66 2.90 -3.00 3.51
N GLU A 67 4.00 -3.66 3.86
CA GLU A 67 4.52 -3.68 5.24
C GLU A 67 4.89 -2.27 5.74
N LYS A 68 5.65 -1.51 4.94
CA LYS A 68 6.01 -0.13 5.28
C LYS A 68 4.79 0.78 5.45
N PHE A 69 3.78 0.62 4.59
CA PHE A 69 2.52 1.34 4.73
C PHE A 69 1.85 1.01 6.06
N ASN A 70 1.72 -0.28 6.40
CA ASN A 70 1.09 -0.72 7.65
C ASN A 70 1.84 -0.22 8.88
N GLU A 71 3.16 -0.33 8.91
CA GLU A 71 4.00 0.18 10.00
C GLU A 71 3.78 1.69 10.20
N LYS A 72 3.84 2.46 9.12
CA LYS A 72 3.64 3.91 9.18
C LYS A 72 2.22 4.27 9.61
N ALA A 73 1.21 3.52 9.16
CA ALA A 73 -0.18 3.74 9.54
C ALA A 73 -0.42 3.45 11.04
N ILE A 74 0.21 2.41 11.58
CA ILE A 74 0.16 2.09 13.02
C ILE A 74 0.79 3.24 13.82
N ASN A 75 2.01 3.65 13.46
CA ASN A 75 2.72 4.73 14.14
C ASN A 75 1.92 6.04 14.11
N PHE A 76 1.38 6.40 12.94
CA PHE A 76 0.53 7.58 12.81
C PHE A 76 -0.73 7.49 13.67
N SER A 77 -1.40 6.33 13.70
CA SER A 77 -2.61 6.14 14.51
C SER A 77 -2.34 6.32 16.01
N GLN A 78 -1.18 5.86 16.47
CA GLN A 78 -0.75 6.01 17.86
C GLN A 78 -0.44 7.48 18.16
N GLU A 79 0.37 8.12 17.32
CA GLU A 79 0.72 9.54 17.47
C GLU A 79 -0.52 10.45 17.47
N LEU A 80 -1.49 10.15 16.61
CA LEU A 80 -2.73 10.90 16.50
C LEU A 80 -3.58 10.70 17.76
N ARG A 81 -3.69 9.47 18.26
CA ARG A 81 -4.39 9.16 19.51
C ARG A 81 -3.78 9.92 20.68
N GLU A 82 -2.46 9.89 20.82
CA GLU A 82 -1.74 10.60 21.88
C GLU A 82 -1.97 12.12 21.80
N CYS A 83 -1.92 12.70 20.60
CA CYS A 83 -2.21 14.12 20.38
C CYS A 83 -3.64 14.48 20.80
N LEU A 84 -4.63 13.68 20.41
CA LEU A 84 -6.03 13.90 20.80
C LEU A 84 -6.25 13.82 22.31
N ILE A 85 -5.58 12.88 23.00
CA ILE A 85 -5.61 12.78 24.47
C ILE A 85 -5.04 14.06 25.10
N LYS A 86 -3.88 14.53 24.63
CA LYS A 86 -3.23 15.74 25.15
C LYS A 86 -4.05 17.00 24.92
N ILE A 87 -4.65 17.14 23.73
CA ILE A 87 -5.58 18.23 23.42
C ILE A 87 -6.78 18.20 24.36
N ARG A 88 -7.37 17.02 24.60
CA ARG A 88 -8.49 16.86 25.52
C ARG A 88 -8.12 17.22 26.96
N SER A 89 -6.90 16.89 27.40
CA SER A 89 -6.41 17.26 28.73
C SER A 89 -5.92 18.70 28.84
N GLY A 90 -5.96 19.49 27.75
CA GLY A 90 -5.48 20.86 27.72
C GLY A 90 -3.96 21.01 27.80
N THR A 91 -3.21 19.92 27.63
CA THR A 91 -1.74 19.88 27.70
C THR A 91 -1.08 20.13 26.34
N GLU A 92 -1.86 20.11 25.25
CA GLU A 92 -1.38 20.38 23.90
C GLU A 92 -2.40 21.23 23.12
N LYS A 93 -1.90 22.02 22.17
CA LYS A 93 -2.72 22.93 21.35
C LYS A 93 -3.26 22.20 20.12
N VAL A 94 -4.44 22.63 19.66
CA VAL A 94 -5.11 22.06 18.48
C VAL A 94 -4.28 22.21 17.20
N ASN A 95 -3.43 23.22 17.08
CA ASN A 95 -2.55 23.37 15.90
C ASN A 95 -1.54 22.20 15.74
N ILE A 96 -1.23 21.44 16.80
CA ILE A 96 -0.40 20.24 16.69
C ILE A 96 -1.12 19.13 15.94
N LEU A 97 -2.44 19.03 16.09
CA LEU A 97 -3.27 18.09 15.32
C LEU A 97 -3.21 18.42 13.82
N GLU A 98 -3.31 19.70 13.47
CA GLU A 98 -3.20 20.17 12.08
C GLU A 98 -1.82 19.84 11.49
N SER A 99 -0.74 20.08 12.23
CA SER A 99 0.61 19.72 11.80
C SER A 99 0.78 18.20 11.58
N LYS A 100 0.17 17.35 12.44
CA LYS A 100 0.20 15.89 12.23
C LYS A 100 -0.57 15.47 10.97
N ILE A 101 -1.70 16.10 10.68
CA ILE A 101 -2.46 15.85 9.45
C ILE A 101 -1.61 16.21 8.22
N GLU A 102 -0.96 17.37 8.22
CA GLU A 102 -0.08 17.79 7.11
C GLU A 102 1.11 16.84 6.92
N GLN A 103 1.69 16.32 8.01
CA GLN A 103 2.74 15.30 7.93
C GLN A 103 2.24 14.03 7.25
N LEU A 104 1.00 13.61 7.50
CA LEU A 104 0.40 12.46 6.84
C LEU A 104 0.18 12.71 5.36
N GLU A 105 -0.37 13.87 5.00
CA GLU A 105 -0.65 14.26 3.61
C GLU A 105 0.63 14.30 2.76
N ASN A 106 1.79 14.53 3.37
CA ASN A 106 3.10 14.50 2.70
C ASN A 106 3.85 13.16 2.84
N SER A 107 3.25 12.15 3.47
CA SER A 107 3.90 10.87 3.75
C SER A 107 3.58 9.79 2.70
N ILE A 108 4.16 8.59 2.90
CA ILE A 108 3.81 7.39 2.14
C ILE A 108 2.33 6.95 2.32
N LEU A 109 1.65 7.48 3.34
CA LEU A 109 0.24 7.20 3.60
C LEU A 109 -0.68 8.09 2.75
N SER A 110 -0.13 9.14 2.13
CA SER A 110 -0.89 10.04 1.29
C SER A 110 -1.55 9.29 0.14
N LYS A 111 -2.72 9.77 -0.26
CA LYS A 111 -3.47 9.21 -1.38
C LYS A 111 -2.62 9.12 -2.65
N ASP A 112 -1.85 10.16 -2.95
CA ASP A 112 -1.04 10.23 -4.16
C ASP A 112 0.14 9.26 -4.12
N SER A 113 0.80 9.12 -2.96
CA SER A 113 1.88 8.14 -2.79
C SER A 113 1.38 6.72 -3.00
N VAL A 114 0.24 6.37 -2.38
CA VAL A 114 -0.38 5.05 -2.50
C VAL A 114 -0.84 4.80 -3.93
N MET A 115 -1.50 5.76 -4.57
CA MET A 115 -1.95 5.64 -5.95
C MET A 115 -0.77 5.48 -6.92
N GLY A 116 0.31 6.25 -6.71
CA GLY A 116 1.54 6.12 -7.48
C GLY A 116 2.18 4.74 -7.35
N PHE A 117 2.22 4.19 -6.13
CA PHE A 117 2.70 2.84 -5.87
C PHE A 117 1.85 1.79 -6.60
N ILE A 118 0.52 1.88 -6.48
CA ILE A 118 -0.39 0.95 -7.15
C ILE A 118 -0.23 1.01 -8.67
N ASN A 119 -0.21 2.22 -9.25
CA ASN A 119 -0.06 2.38 -10.70
C ASN A 119 1.26 1.82 -11.21
N LYS A 120 2.35 1.98 -10.46
CA LYS A 120 3.66 1.40 -10.79
C LYS A 120 3.64 -0.13 -10.83
N HIS A 121 2.81 -0.77 -10.02
CA HIS A 121 2.78 -2.22 -9.84
C HIS A 121 1.58 -2.92 -10.51
N ARG A 122 0.65 -2.17 -11.10
CA ARG A 122 -0.50 -2.70 -11.87
C ARG A 122 -0.09 -3.57 -13.06
N SER A 123 1.10 -3.37 -13.63
CA SER A 123 1.60 -4.18 -14.75
C SER A 123 1.83 -5.65 -14.39
N ILE A 124 1.80 -6.02 -13.10
CA ILE A 124 1.97 -7.40 -12.67
C ILE A 124 0.94 -8.34 -13.31
N PHE A 125 -0.31 -7.88 -13.50
CA PHE A 125 -1.36 -8.66 -14.15
C PHE A 125 -0.99 -9.06 -15.59
N ILE A 126 -0.48 -8.10 -16.37
CA ILE A 126 -0.05 -8.35 -17.75
C ILE A 126 1.10 -9.36 -17.78
N LYS A 127 2.08 -9.22 -16.88
CA LYS A 127 3.21 -10.15 -16.79
C LYS A 127 2.77 -11.57 -16.47
N THR A 128 1.76 -11.75 -15.62
CA THR A 128 1.26 -13.08 -15.27
C THR A 128 0.56 -13.80 -16.41
N GLU A 129 -0.25 -13.06 -17.18
CA GLU A 129 -0.92 -13.60 -18.35
C GLU A 129 0.09 -14.06 -19.40
N LEU A 130 1.13 -13.25 -19.63
CA LEU A 130 2.25 -13.61 -20.52
C LEU A 130 3.00 -14.86 -20.05
N ILE A 131 3.30 -14.99 -18.75
CA ILE A 131 3.93 -16.22 -18.20
C ILE A 131 3.02 -17.43 -18.43
N SER A 132 1.71 -17.29 -18.24
CA SER A 132 0.77 -18.39 -18.51
C SER A 132 0.81 -18.81 -19.97
N VAL A 133 0.77 -17.89 -20.93
CA VAL A 133 0.87 -18.21 -22.36
C VAL A 133 2.20 -18.90 -22.70
N LEU A 134 3.31 -18.39 -22.16
CA LEU A 134 4.65 -18.90 -22.46
C LEU A 134 4.97 -20.25 -21.80
N THR A 135 4.26 -20.62 -20.73
CA THR A 135 4.46 -21.90 -20.03
C THR A 135 3.45 -22.98 -20.44
N THR A 136 2.35 -22.61 -21.10
CA THR A 136 1.31 -23.57 -21.56
C THR A 136 1.53 -24.03 -23.02
N ASN A 137 2.34 -23.33 -23.81
CA ASN A 137 2.68 -23.75 -25.17
C ASN A 137 3.69 -24.92 -25.15
N LYS A 138 3.13 -26.14 -25.17
CA LYS A 138 3.80 -27.38 -25.59
C LYS A 138 3.70 -27.52 -27.10
#